data_AF-A0A914P9Z8-F1
#
_entry.id   AF-A0A914P9Z8-F1
#
_cell.length_a   1.000
_cell.length_b   1.000
_cell.length_c   1.000
_cell.angle_alpha   90.00
_cell.angle_beta   90.00
_cell.angle_gamma   90.00
#
_symmetry.space_group_name_H-M   'P 1'
#
loop_
_entity.id
_entity.type
_entity.pdbx_description
1 polymer ?
#
loop_
_entity_poly.entity_id
_entity_poly.type
_entity_poly.pdbx_seq_one_letter_code
_entity_poly.pdbx_strand_id
1 'polypeptide(L)'
;MGFRRNVFDSLTRLYQSQFEFEYAAKWEDLSLRALTDWDDLGGDGVSYSTTKIGYTAILSYLISKIPLSKIYLNHRISNINFLGEKTKLMLANGTLINEDFDYVIVTSALGHLKKFAHKMFTPQLPKRILNAIEKIGMGTSAKIFLVYSDSTWMDTFLSPLPVPDCFGRNAIENIESEFNTFQVKNNYSLFYLKKYFKKVPWAPNIYMGWIAGDAPEKVDKLSDQELSKILTQLFRDIYRNYSIPEPSEILR
;
A
#
# COMPACT_ATOMS: atom_id res chain seq x y z
N MET A 1 15.80 -32.84 -9.79
CA MET A 1 14.46 -32.48 -9.29
C MET A 1 14.37 -31.06 -8.73
N GLY A 2 15.44 -30.48 -8.16
CA GLY A 2 15.41 -29.14 -7.55
C GLY A 2 15.04 -27.97 -8.48
N PHE A 3 15.71 -27.80 -9.62
CA PHE A 3 15.48 -26.63 -10.49
C PHE A 3 14.03 -26.49 -11.00
N ARG A 4 13.39 -27.59 -11.44
CA ARG A 4 11.99 -27.55 -11.88
C ARG A 4 11.04 -27.17 -10.76
N ARG A 5 11.30 -27.64 -9.54
CA ARG A 5 10.53 -27.27 -8.35
C ARG A 5 10.71 -25.78 -8.04
N ASN A 6 11.95 -25.28 -8.03
CA ASN A 6 12.25 -23.87 -7.82
C ASN A 6 11.51 -22.96 -8.82
N VAL A 7 11.51 -23.32 -10.11
CA VAL A 7 10.76 -22.58 -11.13
C VAL A 7 9.25 -22.60 -10.84
N PHE A 8 8.70 -23.76 -10.50
CA PHE A 8 7.28 -23.90 -10.21
C PHE A 8 6.87 -23.08 -8.97
N ASP A 9 7.66 -23.16 -7.90
CA ASP A 9 7.44 -22.43 -6.65
C ASP A 9 7.57 -20.90 -6.87
N SER A 10 8.49 -20.43 -7.72
CA SER A 10 8.53 -19.02 -8.11
C SER A 10 7.30 -18.61 -8.93
N LEU A 11 6.83 -19.45 -9.86
CA LEU A 11 5.65 -19.14 -10.67
C LEU A 11 4.36 -19.07 -9.84
N THR A 12 4.20 -19.91 -8.81
CA THR A 12 3.03 -19.83 -7.92
C THR A 12 3.02 -18.52 -7.12
N ARG A 13 4.20 -17.99 -6.75
CA ARG A 13 4.32 -16.69 -6.09
C ARG A 13 3.75 -15.54 -6.93
N LEU A 14 3.87 -15.60 -8.26
CA LEU A 14 3.29 -14.60 -9.17
C LEU A 14 1.75 -14.56 -9.12
N TYR A 15 1.11 -15.71 -8.89
CA TYR A 15 -0.35 -15.75 -8.70
C TYR A 15 -0.74 -15.31 -7.29
N GLN A 16 -0.01 -15.74 -6.27
CA GLN A 16 -0.26 -15.32 -4.88
C GLN A 16 -0.16 -13.81 -4.74
N SER A 17 0.90 -13.22 -5.27
CA SER A 17 1.18 -11.80 -5.18
C SER A 17 0.08 -10.92 -5.78
N GLN A 18 -0.62 -11.40 -6.81
CA GLN A 18 -1.76 -10.71 -7.39
C GLN A 18 -2.91 -10.58 -6.38
N PHE A 19 -3.25 -11.66 -5.68
CA PHE A 19 -4.28 -11.62 -4.63
C PHE A 19 -3.83 -10.82 -3.42
N GLU A 20 -2.56 -10.93 -3.03
CA GLU A 20 -2.02 -10.16 -1.92
C GLU A 20 -2.07 -8.65 -2.21
N PHE A 21 -1.77 -8.28 -3.46
CA PHE A 21 -1.88 -6.91 -3.95
C PHE A 21 -3.32 -6.41 -3.94
N GLU A 22 -4.24 -7.15 -4.57
CA GLU A 22 -5.63 -6.75 -4.75
C GLU A 22 -6.36 -6.58 -3.42
N TYR A 23 -6.11 -7.50 -2.47
CA TYR A 23 -6.77 -7.50 -1.16
C TYR A 23 -5.93 -6.84 -0.06
N ALA A 24 -4.73 -6.33 -0.42
CA ALA A 24 -3.79 -5.70 0.50
C ALA A 24 -3.54 -6.51 1.78
N ALA A 25 -3.39 -7.83 1.67
CA ALA A 25 -3.18 -8.74 2.79
C ALA A 25 -2.35 -9.95 2.36
N LYS A 26 -1.83 -10.75 3.31
CA LYS A 26 -1.18 -12.01 2.96
C LYS A 26 -2.22 -12.98 2.42
N TRP A 27 -1.85 -13.82 1.46
CA TRP A 27 -2.82 -14.71 0.82
C TRP A 27 -3.46 -15.68 1.83
N GLU A 28 -2.72 -16.07 2.87
CA GLU A 28 -3.14 -16.97 3.96
C GLU A 28 -4.18 -16.36 4.89
N ASP A 29 -4.23 -15.02 4.96
CA ASP A 29 -5.18 -14.28 5.80
C ASP A 29 -6.53 -14.05 5.08
N LEU A 30 -6.61 -14.37 3.78
CA LEU A 30 -7.79 -14.12 2.96
C LEU A 30 -8.88 -15.16 3.25
N SER A 31 -10.09 -14.66 3.51
CA SER A 31 -11.28 -15.50 3.60
C SER A 31 -11.68 -15.97 2.20
N LEU A 32 -11.73 -17.29 1.99
CA LEU A 32 -12.24 -17.87 0.73
C LEU A 32 -13.64 -17.36 0.38
N ARG A 33 -14.48 -17.11 1.39
CA ARG A 33 -15.82 -16.54 1.18
C ARG A 33 -15.76 -15.08 0.72
N ALA A 34 -14.80 -14.30 1.21
CA ALA A 34 -14.64 -12.94 0.72
C ALA A 34 -14.22 -12.93 -0.76
N LEU A 35 -13.38 -13.88 -1.17
CA LEU A 35 -12.98 -14.03 -2.58
C LEU A 35 -14.14 -14.44 -3.50
N THR A 36 -15.17 -15.12 -2.98
CA THR A 36 -16.36 -15.50 -3.76
C THR A 36 -17.44 -14.43 -3.76
N ASP A 37 -17.58 -13.70 -2.65
CA ASP A 37 -18.70 -12.78 -2.43
C ASP A 37 -18.35 -11.34 -2.85
N TRP A 38 -17.06 -10.99 -2.98
CA TRP A 38 -16.63 -9.64 -3.32
C TRP A 38 -16.70 -9.36 -4.82
N ASP A 39 -17.39 -8.27 -5.16
CA ASP A 39 -17.52 -7.74 -6.52
C ASP A 39 -17.47 -6.21 -6.42
N ASP A 40 -16.52 -5.56 -7.11
CA ASP A 40 -16.41 -4.11 -7.14
C ASP A 40 -17.48 -3.46 -8.04
N LEU A 41 -18.29 -4.29 -8.72
CA LEU A 41 -19.28 -3.93 -9.75
C LEU A 41 -18.65 -3.08 -10.87
N GLY A 42 -17.33 -3.12 -10.99
CA GLY A 42 -16.53 -2.38 -11.94
C GLY A 42 -16.55 -3.03 -13.31
N GLY A 43 -16.24 -2.24 -14.33
CA GLY A 43 -15.97 -2.82 -15.65
C GLY A 43 -14.61 -3.51 -15.66
N ASP A 44 -14.53 -4.70 -16.26
CA ASP A 44 -13.29 -5.47 -16.35
C ASP A 44 -12.14 -4.68 -16.97
N GLY A 45 -11.07 -4.56 -16.20
CA GLY A 45 -9.83 -3.86 -16.52
C GLY A 45 -10.06 -2.42 -16.97
N VAL A 46 -10.86 -1.68 -16.21
CA VAL A 46 -10.87 -0.23 -16.31
C VAL A 46 -9.87 0.34 -15.30
N SER A 47 -8.90 1.11 -15.79
CA SER A 47 -7.91 1.77 -14.94
C SER A 47 -8.00 3.29 -15.10
N TYR A 48 -7.91 3.99 -13.97
CA TYR A 48 -7.96 5.44 -13.90
C TYR A 48 -6.66 5.99 -13.34
N SER A 49 -6.02 6.87 -14.11
CA SER A 49 -4.86 7.63 -13.68
C SER A 49 -5.30 9.02 -13.24
N THR A 50 -4.80 9.48 -12.10
CA THR A 50 -5.01 10.87 -11.67
C THR A 50 -4.17 11.85 -12.52
N THR A 51 -4.62 13.10 -12.58
CA THR A 51 -3.79 14.20 -13.09
C THR A 51 -2.64 14.51 -12.11
N LYS A 52 -1.80 15.50 -12.42
CA LYS A 52 -0.72 15.98 -11.53
C LYS A 52 -1.20 16.46 -10.17
N ILE A 53 -2.50 16.77 -10.03
CA ILE A 53 -3.11 17.19 -8.77
C ILE A 53 -3.39 15.98 -7.87
N GLY A 54 -3.48 14.77 -8.45
CA GLY A 54 -3.74 13.55 -7.69
C GLY A 54 -5.13 13.55 -7.04
N TYR A 55 -5.32 12.66 -6.07
CA TYR A 55 -6.52 12.62 -5.24
C TYR A 55 -6.64 13.80 -4.26
N THR A 56 -5.59 14.61 -4.09
CA THR A 56 -5.63 15.77 -3.20
C THR A 56 -6.69 16.79 -3.61
N ALA A 57 -7.03 16.88 -4.91
CA ALA A 57 -8.11 17.73 -5.41
C ALA A 57 -9.45 17.45 -4.71
N ILE A 58 -9.75 16.17 -4.44
CA ILE A 58 -10.98 15.76 -3.75
C ILE A 58 -10.97 16.28 -2.32
N LEU A 59 -9.85 16.11 -1.61
CA LEU A 59 -9.69 16.62 -0.25
C LEU A 59 -9.78 18.14 -0.21
N SER A 60 -9.11 18.84 -1.12
CA SER A 60 -9.19 20.30 -1.23
C SER A 60 -10.63 20.78 -1.44
N TYR A 61 -11.39 20.09 -2.30
CA TYR A 61 -12.80 20.41 -2.51
C TYR A 61 -13.63 20.19 -1.24
N LEU A 62 -13.48 19.05 -0.56
CA LEU A 62 -14.22 18.76 0.68
C LEU A 62 -13.88 19.75 1.79
N ILE A 63 -12.59 20.06 1.98
CA ILE A 63 -12.11 21.04 2.96
C ILE A 63 -12.69 22.42 2.67
N SER A 64 -12.82 22.84 1.39
CA SER A 64 -13.42 24.14 1.06
C SER A 64 -14.89 24.30 1.48
N LYS A 65 -15.56 23.18 1.82
CA LYS A 65 -16.95 23.19 2.31
C LYS A 65 -17.04 23.26 3.84
N ILE A 66 -15.92 23.18 4.55
CA ILE A 66 -15.86 23.16 6.01
C ILE A 66 -15.05 24.37 6.49
N PRO A 67 -15.56 25.16 7.45
CA PRO A 67 -14.78 26.24 8.05
C PRO A 67 -13.47 25.70 8.65
N LEU A 68 -12.33 26.29 8.30
CA LEU A 68 -11.02 25.82 8.79
C LEU A 68 -10.91 25.88 10.32
N SER A 69 -11.64 26.78 10.98
CA SER A 69 -11.74 26.84 12.44
C SER A 69 -12.39 25.62 13.09
N LYS A 70 -13.00 24.73 12.30
CA LYS A 70 -13.58 23.45 12.74
C LYS A 70 -12.70 22.24 12.37
N ILE A 71 -11.52 22.47 11.81
CA ILE A 71 -10.56 21.42 11.46
C ILE A 71 -9.33 21.55 12.37
N TYR A 72 -9.18 20.59 13.27
CA TYR A 72 -8.11 20.59 14.26
C TYR A 72 -7.05 19.54 13.90
N LEU A 73 -5.98 19.97 13.25
CA LEU A 73 -4.81 19.13 12.96
C LEU A 73 -3.94 18.98 14.22
N ASN A 74 -3.16 17.90 14.32
CA ASN A 74 -2.32 17.60 15.49
C ASN A 74 -3.09 17.41 16.81
N HIS A 75 -4.41 17.19 16.75
CA HIS A 75 -5.28 16.95 17.90
C HIS A 75 -5.65 15.46 17.99
N ARG A 76 -4.68 14.63 18.39
CA ARG A 76 -4.93 13.18 18.50
C ARG A 76 -5.83 12.90 19.71
N ILE A 77 -7.04 12.43 19.45
CA ILE A 77 -7.96 11.93 20.49
C ILE A 77 -7.40 10.64 21.12
N SER A 78 -7.41 10.58 22.44
CA SER A 78 -7.01 9.40 23.24
C SER A 78 -8.18 8.74 23.95
N ASN A 79 -9.23 9.51 24.29
CA ASN A 79 -10.45 8.98 24.89
C ASN A 79 -11.70 9.72 24.39
N ILE A 80 -12.77 8.95 24.20
CA ILE A 80 -14.12 9.39 23.87
C ILE A 80 -15.01 8.92 25.01
N ASN A 81 -15.43 9.85 25.86
CA ASN A 81 -16.29 9.57 27.00
C ASN A 81 -17.74 9.95 26.68
N PHE A 82 -18.60 8.95 26.53
CA PHE A 82 -20.02 9.05 26.21
C PHE A 82 -20.91 8.45 27.31
N LEU A 83 -20.43 8.41 28.57
CA LEU A 83 -21.25 7.97 29.72
C LEU A 83 -22.37 8.97 30.07
N GLY A 84 -22.14 10.26 29.84
CA GLY A 84 -23.09 11.34 30.18
C GLY A 84 -24.04 11.68 29.04
N GLU A 85 -24.90 12.68 29.28
CA GLU A 85 -25.80 13.23 28.24
C GLU A 85 -25.03 13.83 27.05
N LYS A 86 -23.82 14.35 27.32
CA LYS A 86 -22.90 14.89 26.32
C LYS A 86 -21.63 14.06 26.29
N THR A 87 -21.09 13.89 25.09
CA THR A 87 -19.80 13.26 24.86
C THR A 87 -18.67 14.26 25.12
N LYS A 88 -17.62 13.79 25.80
CA LYS A 88 -16.40 14.55 26.11
C LYS A 88 -15.20 13.87 25.44
N LEU A 89 -14.29 14.69 24.91
CA LEU A 89 -13.11 14.20 24.19
C LEU A 89 -11.84 14.60 24.93
N MET A 90 -10.91 13.64 25.08
CA MET A 90 -9.59 13.88 25.66
C MET A 90 -8.52 13.68 24.60
N LEU A 91 -7.55 14.59 24.57
CA LEU A 91 -6.38 14.51 23.71
C LEU A 91 -5.32 13.57 24.29
N ALA A 92 -4.37 13.14 23.45
CA ALA A 92 -3.27 12.27 23.86
C ALA A 92 -2.31 12.90 24.87
N ASN A 93 -2.26 14.24 24.96
CA ASN A 93 -1.51 14.97 25.97
C ASN A 93 -2.27 15.13 27.30
N GLY A 94 -3.45 14.53 27.44
CA GLY A 94 -4.30 14.63 28.64
C GLY A 94 -5.20 15.85 28.69
N THR A 95 -5.12 16.77 27.71
CA THR A 95 -6.01 17.94 27.65
C THR A 95 -7.43 17.51 27.31
N LEU A 96 -8.39 17.94 28.11
CA LEU A 96 -9.82 17.82 27.80
C LEU A 96 -10.21 18.91 26.78
N ILE A 97 -10.97 18.53 25.75
CA ILE A 97 -11.53 19.52 24.82
C ILE A 97 -12.66 20.27 25.53
N ASN A 98 -12.58 21.60 25.53
CA ASN A 98 -13.54 22.51 26.17
C ASN A 98 -14.83 22.70 25.34
N GLU A 99 -15.36 21.62 24.76
CA GLU A 99 -16.61 21.58 24.01
C GLU A 99 -17.40 20.31 24.37
N ASP A 100 -18.73 20.42 24.30
CA ASP A 100 -19.66 19.34 24.60
C ASP A 100 -20.29 18.86 23.30
N PHE A 101 -20.27 17.55 23.07
CA PHE A 101 -20.73 16.96 21.82
C PHE A 101 -21.99 16.12 22.04
N ASP A 102 -23.05 16.41 21.32
CA ASP A 102 -24.24 15.56 21.28
C ASP A 102 -23.95 14.19 20.64
N TYR A 103 -23.15 14.19 19.57
CA TYR A 103 -22.81 13.00 18.80
C TYR A 103 -21.35 13.04 18.37
N VAL A 104 -20.72 11.86 18.31
CA VAL A 104 -19.37 11.68 17.78
C VAL A 104 -19.38 10.60 16.71
N ILE A 105 -18.92 10.95 15.52
CA ILE A 105 -18.72 10.01 14.41
C ILE A 105 -17.25 9.63 14.39
N VAL A 106 -16.95 8.34 14.50
CA VAL A 106 -15.57 7.83 14.50
C VAL A 106 -15.25 7.25 13.12
N THR A 107 -14.34 7.91 12.41
CA THR A 107 -13.81 7.46 11.11
C THR A 107 -12.36 7.00 11.20
N SER A 108 -11.92 6.59 12.39
CA SER A 108 -10.57 6.06 12.62
C SER A 108 -10.34 4.80 11.80
N ALA A 109 -9.15 4.67 11.20
CA ALA A 109 -8.76 3.47 10.48
C ALA A 109 -8.88 2.22 11.36
N LEU A 110 -9.27 1.08 10.77
CA LEU A 110 -9.47 -0.17 11.49
C LEU A 110 -8.22 -0.60 12.29
N GLY A 111 -7.01 -0.45 11.72
CA GLY A 111 -5.76 -0.73 12.44
C GLY A 111 -5.57 0.11 13.71
N HIS A 112 -6.05 1.36 13.72
CA HIS A 112 -6.05 2.19 14.94
C HIS A 112 -7.06 1.66 15.96
N LEU A 113 -8.25 1.26 15.52
CA LEU A 113 -9.28 0.70 16.38
C LEU A 113 -8.83 -0.64 16.99
N LYS A 114 -8.22 -1.55 16.22
CA LYS A 114 -7.63 -2.79 16.77
C LYS A 114 -6.64 -2.51 17.90
N LYS A 115 -5.80 -1.49 17.75
CA LYS A 115 -4.80 -1.15 18.77
C LYS A 115 -5.38 -0.47 20.02
N PHE A 116 -6.41 0.37 19.86
CA PHE A 116 -6.82 1.31 20.91
C PHE A 116 -8.29 1.21 21.35
N ALA A 117 -9.18 0.53 20.62
CA ALA A 117 -10.63 0.51 20.91
C ALA A 117 -10.97 -0.01 22.32
N HIS A 118 -10.15 -0.89 22.89
CA HIS A 118 -10.34 -1.36 24.26
C HIS A 118 -10.19 -0.27 25.32
N LYS A 119 -9.46 0.82 25.04
CA LYS A 119 -9.11 1.90 25.99
C LYS A 119 -9.57 3.30 25.54
N MET A 120 -9.85 3.47 24.25
CA MET A 120 -10.23 4.75 23.65
C MET A 120 -11.66 5.17 24.00
N PHE A 121 -12.50 4.27 24.51
CA PHE A 121 -13.92 4.52 24.73
C PHE A 121 -14.29 4.37 26.21
N THR A 122 -15.07 5.32 26.73
CA THR A 122 -15.62 5.31 28.09
C THR A 122 -17.14 5.56 28.02
N PRO A 123 -18.01 4.58 28.33
CA PRO A 123 -17.67 3.21 28.68
C PRO A 123 -17.05 2.47 27.50
N GLN A 124 -16.47 1.31 27.78
CA GLN A 124 -15.93 0.45 26.73
C GLN A 124 -17.03 0.06 25.73
N LEU A 125 -16.68 -0.05 24.45
CA LEU A 125 -17.61 -0.51 23.42
C LEU A 125 -18.17 -1.91 23.75
N PRO A 126 -19.42 -2.22 23.33
CA PRO A 126 -20.00 -3.54 23.50
C PRO A 126 -19.10 -4.64 22.95
N LYS A 127 -19.03 -5.79 23.63
CA LYS A 127 -18.22 -6.96 23.25
C LYS A 127 -18.41 -7.36 21.78
N ARG A 128 -19.64 -7.27 21.27
CA ARG A 128 -19.95 -7.56 19.86
C ARG A 128 -19.15 -6.68 18.89
N ILE A 129 -19.02 -5.38 19.18
CA ILE A 129 -18.29 -4.43 18.34
C ILE A 129 -16.78 -4.66 18.45
N LEU A 130 -16.27 -4.83 19.68
CA LEU A 130 -14.85 -5.15 19.89
C LEU A 130 -14.45 -6.45 19.18
N ASN A 131 -15.26 -7.50 19.31
CA ASN A 131 -15.01 -8.76 18.62
C ASN A 131 -15.03 -8.60 17.08
N ALA A 132 -15.86 -7.72 16.54
CA ALA A 132 -15.86 -7.43 15.10
C ALA A 132 -14.57 -6.69 14.69
N ILE A 133 -14.16 -5.67 15.45
CA ILE A 133 -12.90 -4.94 15.23
C ILE A 133 -11.71 -5.91 15.24
N GLU A 134 -11.67 -6.86 16.18
CA GLU A 134 -10.59 -7.85 16.27
C GLU A 134 -10.62 -8.85 15.12
N LYS A 135 -11.80 -9.30 14.67
CA LYS A 135 -11.93 -10.35 13.64
C LYS A 135 -11.82 -9.86 12.21
N ILE A 136 -12.21 -8.63 11.89
CA ILE A 136 -12.07 -8.11 10.52
C ILE A 136 -10.58 -7.98 10.19
N GLY A 137 -10.15 -8.55 9.07
CA GLY A 137 -8.77 -8.50 8.61
C GLY A 137 -8.31 -7.05 8.35
N MET A 138 -7.05 -6.76 8.66
CA MET A 138 -6.39 -5.50 8.31
C MET A 138 -4.99 -5.86 7.83
N GLY A 139 -4.81 -5.91 6.51
CA GLY A 139 -3.50 -6.11 5.92
C GLY A 139 -2.82 -4.79 5.56
N THR A 140 -1.73 -4.90 4.80
CA THR A 140 -0.94 -3.77 4.33
C THR A 140 -0.57 -3.97 2.86
N SER A 141 -0.69 -2.91 2.09
CA SER A 141 -0.03 -2.75 0.80
C SER A 141 0.61 -1.36 0.75
N ALA A 142 1.68 -1.22 -0.01
CA ALA A 142 2.38 0.03 -0.16
C ALA A 142 2.86 0.24 -1.60
N LYS A 143 3.24 1.47 -1.89
CA LYS A 143 3.87 1.87 -3.14
C LYS A 143 5.26 2.38 -2.85
N ILE A 144 6.20 1.97 -3.67
CA ILE A 144 7.52 2.58 -3.72
C ILE A 144 7.64 3.35 -5.03
N PHE A 145 8.07 4.59 -4.97
CA PHE A 145 8.34 5.41 -6.13
C PHE A 145 9.84 5.61 -6.26
N LEU A 146 10.37 5.26 -7.41
CA LEU A 146 11.78 5.38 -7.73
C LEU A 146 11.94 6.54 -8.70
N VAL A 147 12.55 7.62 -8.24
CA VAL A 147 12.78 8.83 -9.03
C VAL A 147 14.14 8.70 -9.71
N TYR A 148 14.18 8.97 -11.01
CA TYR A 148 15.40 8.95 -11.80
C TYR A 148 15.67 10.31 -12.45
N SER A 149 16.93 10.59 -12.74
CA SER A 149 17.29 11.70 -13.64
C SER A 149 16.93 11.36 -15.10
N ASP A 150 17.12 10.09 -15.48
CA ASP A 150 16.76 9.52 -16.77
C ASP A 150 16.09 8.15 -16.57
N SER A 151 14.87 8.03 -17.09
CA SER A 151 14.00 6.85 -16.98
C SER A 151 13.80 6.13 -18.32
N THR A 152 14.68 6.35 -19.28
CA THR A 152 14.57 5.70 -20.61
C THR A 152 15.00 4.24 -20.60
N TRP A 153 15.61 3.75 -19.51
CA TRP A 153 16.14 2.40 -19.41
C TRP A 153 15.08 1.33 -19.14
N MET A 154 13.88 1.71 -18.70
CA MET A 154 12.73 0.80 -18.56
C MET A 154 11.53 1.34 -19.35
N ASP A 155 11.03 0.54 -20.29
CA ASP A 155 9.93 0.91 -21.19
C ASP A 155 8.67 0.03 -21.02
N THR A 156 8.70 -0.91 -20.07
CA THR A 156 7.66 -1.93 -19.90
C THR A 156 7.32 -2.21 -18.42
N PHE A 157 6.27 -3.01 -18.22
CA PHE A 157 5.94 -3.62 -16.93
C PHE A 157 6.98 -4.69 -16.58
N LEU A 158 7.38 -4.74 -15.31
CA LEU A 158 8.27 -5.75 -14.78
C LEU A 158 7.65 -6.43 -13.55
N SER A 159 7.39 -7.73 -13.62
CA SER A 159 7.18 -8.54 -12.43
C SER A 159 8.43 -9.39 -12.21
N PRO A 160 9.23 -9.10 -11.17
CA PRO A 160 10.40 -9.91 -10.85
C PRO A 160 9.96 -11.34 -10.56
N LEU A 161 10.63 -12.29 -11.20
CA LEU A 161 10.49 -13.71 -10.90
C LEU A 161 11.84 -14.24 -10.45
N PRO A 162 12.23 -13.99 -9.19
CA PRO A 162 13.49 -14.51 -8.70
C PRO A 162 13.35 -16.04 -8.55
N VAL A 163 14.21 -16.77 -9.26
CA VAL A 163 14.30 -18.24 -9.23
C VAL A 163 15.66 -18.63 -8.65
N PRO A 164 15.72 -19.41 -7.55
CA PRO A 164 16.99 -19.85 -6.98
C PRO A 164 17.79 -20.67 -8.01
N ASP A 165 19.11 -20.51 -8.01
CA ASP A 165 20.03 -21.17 -8.95
C ASP A 165 19.77 -20.82 -10.43
N CYS A 166 19.15 -19.67 -10.69
CA CYS A 166 18.91 -19.16 -12.04
C CYS A 166 19.71 -17.87 -12.28
N PHE A 167 19.99 -17.57 -13.56
CA PHE A 167 20.72 -16.36 -13.97
C PHE A 167 22.10 -16.15 -13.31
N GLY A 168 22.75 -17.21 -12.84
CA GLY A 168 24.08 -17.13 -12.22
C GLY A 168 24.08 -16.67 -10.75
N ARG A 169 22.92 -16.61 -10.09
CA ARG A 169 22.80 -16.32 -8.66
C ARG A 169 22.53 -17.60 -7.88
N ASN A 170 23.44 -17.94 -6.96
CA ASN A 170 23.32 -19.13 -6.09
C ASN A 170 22.28 -18.95 -4.97
N ALA A 171 21.86 -17.71 -4.70
CA ALA A 171 20.83 -17.38 -3.72
C ALA A 171 20.10 -16.10 -4.15
N ILE A 172 18.82 -16.02 -3.81
CA ILE A 172 17.99 -14.82 -3.96
C ILE A 172 18.06 -14.06 -2.62
N GLU A 173 18.14 -12.73 -2.65
CA GLU A 173 17.93 -11.96 -1.43
C GLU A 173 16.48 -12.07 -0.95
N ASN A 174 16.26 -12.26 0.36
CA ASN A 174 14.93 -12.49 0.95
C ASN A 174 13.85 -11.45 0.61
N ILE A 175 14.24 -10.26 0.13
CA ILE A 175 13.33 -9.18 -0.25
C ILE A 175 12.98 -9.22 -1.74
N GLU A 176 13.81 -9.81 -2.60
CA GLU A 176 13.53 -9.90 -4.04
C GLU A 176 12.26 -10.70 -4.34
N SER A 177 12.01 -11.75 -3.55
CA SER A 177 10.80 -12.58 -3.64
C SER A 177 9.53 -11.90 -3.14
N GLU A 178 9.65 -10.68 -2.60
CA GLU A 178 8.55 -9.91 -2.03
C GLU A 178 8.09 -8.77 -2.94
N PHE A 179 8.85 -8.48 -4.01
CA PHE A 179 8.44 -7.50 -5.00
C PHE A 179 7.50 -8.12 -6.03
N ASN A 180 6.22 -7.75 -5.92
CA ASN A 180 5.17 -8.31 -6.76
C ASN A 180 5.22 -7.74 -8.18
N THR A 181 5.38 -6.43 -8.29
CA THR A 181 5.27 -5.73 -9.58
C THR A 181 5.93 -4.36 -9.52
N PHE A 182 6.79 -4.08 -10.51
CA PHE A 182 7.26 -2.75 -10.87
C PHE A 182 6.61 -2.32 -12.18
N GLN A 183 6.11 -1.10 -12.23
CA GLN A 183 5.53 -0.53 -13.43
C GLN A 183 6.17 0.81 -13.74
N VAL A 184 6.52 0.98 -15.01
CA VAL A 184 6.76 2.30 -15.58
C VAL A 184 5.41 2.99 -15.72
N LYS A 185 5.22 4.14 -15.07
CA LYS A 185 4.04 4.98 -15.29
C LYS A 185 4.04 5.66 -16.67
N ASN A 186 5.06 5.42 -17.47
CA ASN A 186 5.36 6.07 -18.73
C ASN A 186 5.30 5.04 -19.89
N ASN A 187 4.07 4.71 -20.35
CA ASN A 187 3.71 4.03 -21.61
C ASN A 187 4.82 3.43 -22.51
N TYR A 188 4.68 2.14 -22.86
CA TYR A 188 4.36 1.72 -24.23
C TYR A 188 3.35 0.57 -24.21
N SER A 189 2.24 0.76 -24.93
CA SER A 189 1.27 -0.29 -25.15
C SER A 189 1.87 -1.34 -26.07
N LEU A 190 2.08 -2.55 -25.57
CA LEU A 190 1.85 -3.71 -26.42
C LEU A 190 0.42 -3.58 -26.96
N PHE A 191 0.27 -3.75 -28.26
CA PHE A 191 -0.92 -3.38 -29.06
C PHE A 191 -2.26 -3.91 -28.48
N TYR A 192 -2.22 -4.91 -27.60
CA TYR A 192 -3.36 -5.50 -26.89
C TYR A 192 -3.63 -4.94 -25.47
N LEU A 193 -2.69 -4.25 -24.82
CA LEU A 193 -2.80 -3.74 -23.44
C LEU A 193 -3.04 -2.22 -23.34
N LYS A 194 -3.20 -1.54 -24.48
CA LYS A 194 -3.43 -0.08 -24.60
C LYS A 194 -4.64 0.43 -23.79
N LYS A 195 -5.56 -0.46 -23.40
CA LYS A 195 -6.76 -0.17 -22.62
C LYS A 195 -6.48 0.02 -21.11
N TYR A 196 -5.39 -0.55 -20.59
CA TYR A 196 -5.24 -0.80 -19.14
C TYR A 196 -4.22 0.11 -18.43
N PHE A 197 -3.25 0.69 -19.15
CA PHE A 197 -2.22 1.54 -18.55
C PHE A 197 -2.05 2.82 -19.36
N LYS A 198 -2.46 3.95 -18.78
CA LYS A 198 -2.32 5.29 -19.38
C LYS A 198 -1.01 5.92 -18.94
N LYS A 199 -0.29 6.53 -19.88
CA LYS A 199 0.86 7.41 -19.65
C LYS A 199 0.51 8.42 -18.56
N VAL A 200 1.39 8.60 -17.59
CA VAL A 200 1.35 9.68 -16.60
C VAL A 200 2.33 10.76 -17.07
N PRO A 201 1.93 11.68 -17.96
CA PRO A 201 2.86 12.54 -18.68
C PRO A 201 3.55 13.56 -17.76
N TRP A 202 3.00 13.77 -16.57
CA TRP A 202 3.48 14.72 -15.59
C TRP A 202 4.56 14.16 -14.64
N ALA A 203 4.83 12.86 -14.69
CA ALA A 203 5.88 12.21 -13.90
C ALA A 203 6.67 11.21 -14.77
N PRO A 204 7.37 11.69 -15.82
CA PRO A 204 8.00 10.80 -16.78
C PRO A 204 9.14 9.98 -16.18
N ASN A 205 9.84 10.52 -15.17
CA ASN A 205 11.02 9.90 -14.58
C ASN A 205 10.77 9.15 -13.26
N ILE A 206 9.54 8.66 -13.06
CA ILE A 206 9.17 7.93 -11.85
C ILE A 206 8.69 6.54 -12.21
N TYR A 207 9.36 5.53 -11.66
CA TYR A 207 8.84 4.17 -11.64
C TYR A 207 8.11 3.91 -10.33
N MET A 208 7.06 3.08 -10.40
CA MET A 208 6.25 2.75 -9.23
C MET A 208 6.24 1.24 -9.05
N GLY A 209 6.70 0.77 -7.89
CA GLY A 209 6.53 -0.60 -7.44
C GLY A 209 5.34 -0.72 -6.51
N TRP A 210 4.54 -1.77 -6.69
CA TRP A 210 3.53 -2.18 -5.72
C TRP A 210 4.08 -3.33 -4.89
N ILE A 211 3.93 -3.21 -3.58
CA ILE A 211 4.36 -4.22 -2.62
C ILE A 211 3.17 -4.57 -1.70
N ALA A 212 2.98 -5.85 -1.45
CA ALA A 212 1.90 -6.37 -0.61
C ALA A 212 2.36 -7.64 0.11
N GLY A 213 1.46 -8.26 0.88
CA GLY A 213 1.81 -9.41 1.72
C GLY A 213 2.84 -9.01 2.78
N ASP A 214 3.97 -9.71 2.83
CA ASP A 214 5.06 -9.44 3.77
C ASP A 214 5.97 -8.27 3.36
N ALA A 215 5.89 -7.86 2.10
CA ALA A 215 6.81 -6.91 1.50
C ALA A 215 6.84 -5.53 2.20
N PRO A 216 5.70 -4.90 2.55
CA PRO A 216 5.72 -3.59 3.22
C PRO A 216 6.49 -3.60 4.54
N GLU A 217 6.27 -4.59 5.41
CA GLU A 217 6.94 -4.67 6.70
C GLU A 217 8.46 -4.91 6.56
N LYS A 218 8.86 -5.68 5.54
CA LYS A 218 10.28 -5.92 5.24
C LYS A 218 10.94 -4.68 4.65
N VAL A 219 10.27 -3.98 3.72
CA VAL A 219 10.75 -2.74 3.12
C VAL A 219 10.91 -1.64 4.17
N ASP A 220 9.95 -1.48 5.09
CA ASP A 220 10.00 -0.47 6.16
C ASP A 220 11.22 -0.60 7.10
N LYS A 221 11.83 -1.79 7.17
CA LYS A 221 13.05 -2.06 7.97
C LYS A 221 14.34 -1.66 7.26
N LEU A 222 14.29 -1.40 5.96
CA LEU A 222 15.44 -1.01 5.14
C LEU A 222 15.54 0.51 5.04
N SER A 223 16.75 1.04 5.01
CA SER A 223 16.98 2.44 4.60
C SER A 223 16.76 2.63 3.10
N ASP A 224 16.52 3.86 2.66
CA ASP A 224 16.35 4.17 1.24
C ASP A 224 17.61 3.80 0.43
N GLN A 225 18.81 3.93 1.03
CA GLN A 225 20.07 3.57 0.37
C GLN A 225 20.20 2.06 0.19
N GLU A 226 19.84 1.25 1.19
CA GLU A 226 19.83 -0.21 1.07
C GLU A 226 18.83 -0.66 0.01
N LEU A 227 17.60 -0.14 0.10
CA LEU A 227 16.55 -0.45 -0.88
C LEU A 227 16.96 -0.05 -2.30
N SER A 228 17.57 1.12 -2.48
CA SER A 228 18.11 1.59 -3.76
C SER A 228 19.08 0.59 -4.37
N LYS A 229 20.07 0.12 -3.58
CA LYS A 229 21.09 -0.83 -4.04
C LYS A 229 20.49 -2.17 -4.44
N ILE A 230 19.60 -2.71 -3.59
CA ILE A 230 18.94 -4.00 -3.82
C ILE A 230 18.11 -3.95 -5.11
N LEU A 231 17.26 -2.93 -5.25
CA LEU A 231 16.41 -2.77 -6.43
C LEU A 231 17.23 -2.54 -7.70
N THR A 232 18.28 -1.73 -7.61
CA THR A 232 19.15 -1.47 -8.75
C THR A 232 19.89 -2.73 -9.18
N GLN A 233 20.38 -3.53 -8.21
CA GLN A 233 21.03 -4.80 -8.51
C GLN A 233 20.05 -5.77 -9.18
N LEU A 234 18.84 -5.88 -8.64
CA LEU A 234 17.75 -6.67 -9.24
C LEU A 234 17.48 -6.25 -10.69
N PHE A 235 17.36 -4.95 -10.97
CA PHE A 235 17.15 -4.46 -12.34
C PHE A 235 18.35 -4.75 -13.26
N ARG A 236 19.58 -4.55 -12.79
CA ARG A 236 20.80 -4.86 -13.56
C ARG A 236 20.86 -6.33 -13.94
N ASP A 237 20.49 -7.22 -13.03
CA ASP A 237 20.48 -8.66 -13.27
C ASP A 237 19.39 -9.08 -14.25
N ILE A 238 18.17 -8.51 -14.11
CA ILE A 238 17.04 -8.80 -15.00
C ILE A 238 17.32 -8.33 -16.43
N TYR A 239 17.77 -7.08 -16.59
CA TYR A 239 18.04 -6.50 -17.91
C TYR A 239 19.41 -6.88 -18.47
N ARG A 240 20.25 -7.56 -17.67
CA ARG A 240 21.68 -7.80 -17.96
C ARG A 240 22.40 -6.52 -18.36
N ASN A 241 22.04 -5.42 -17.71
CA ASN A 241 22.55 -4.09 -18.01
C ASN A 241 23.07 -3.43 -16.73
N TYR A 242 24.37 -3.55 -16.51
CA TYR A 242 25.04 -2.96 -15.35
C TYR A 242 25.19 -1.43 -15.41
N SER A 243 24.81 -0.78 -16.52
CA SER A 243 24.78 0.68 -16.63
C SER A 243 23.52 1.30 -16.02
N ILE A 244 22.51 0.50 -15.61
CA ILE A 244 21.30 1.01 -14.97
C ILE A 244 21.71 1.79 -13.71
N PRO A 245 21.33 3.08 -13.59
CA PRO A 245 21.70 3.89 -12.45
C PRO A 245 20.88 3.50 -11.22
N GLU A 246 21.35 3.92 -10.05
CA GLU A 246 20.50 3.97 -8.86
C GLU A 246 19.45 5.09 -8.99
N PRO A 247 18.25 4.95 -8.39
CA PRO A 247 17.32 6.06 -8.29
C PRO A 247 17.96 7.22 -7.53
N SER A 248 17.67 8.45 -7.95
CA SER A 248 18.12 9.66 -7.25
C SER A 248 17.37 9.87 -5.93
N GLU A 249 16.14 9.36 -5.85
CA GLU A 249 15.28 9.47 -4.68
C GLU A 249 14.29 8.30 -4.64
N ILE A 250 13.97 7.85 -3.42
CA ILE A 250 12.91 6.88 -3.16
C ILE A 250 11.82 7.59 -2.35
N LEU A 251 10.57 7.52 -2.82
CA LEU A 251 9.40 7.97 -2.06
C LEU A 251 8.56 6.75 -1.68
N ARG A 252 8.21 6.64 -0.40
CA ARG A 252 7.38 5.56 0.16
C ARG A 252 6.56 6.06 1.33
#